data_AF-A0AB34JJV0-F1
#
_entry.id   AF-A0AB34JJV0-F1
#
_cell.length_a   1.000
_cell.length_b   1.000
_cell.length_c   1.000
_cell.angle_alpha   90.00
_cell.angle_beta   90.00
_cell.angle_gamma   90.00
#
_symmetry.space_group_name_H-M   'P 1'
#
loop_
_entity.id
_entity.type
_entity.pdbx_description
1 polymer ?
#
loop_
_entity_poly.entity_id
_entity_poly.type
_entity_poly.pdbx_seq_one_letter_code
_entity_poly.pdbx_strand_id
1 'polypeptide(L)'
;MKRAREGAEDGERTLWLVKQLRRESGDGFSAAARALRTILQNILEHPGEERYRTIRLSNSAFHARLGQYTAARALLQLFGFEPAHEDGAASPTHLALPVADAHALAQGLVLIEAAMQAASLVDSGAPCQDDGDPADADEAEPELVIEDCSATGIDSFFRTLVGEEGSEIGHLDLGTFGRVYNTGRSTHELVTALGDTAAADSVTKWLSLLDDHGARLGWSCEATGCPAAVERQMYAAFHNVMDAVVVKSGRASRGGWADEVRERILLKCDFFWRIVTWRLQGEKDLANAATSTRAASVEMATDAGSIDRAAMSSGAAIVCVRPSTTPY
;
A
#
# COMPACT_ATOMS: atom_id res chain seq x y z
N MET A 1 16.75 -11.92 8.88
CA MET A 1 16.33 -12.08 7.47
C MET A 1 15.12 -13.01 7.28
N LYS A 2 15.03 -14.19 7.92
CA LYS A 2 13.90 -15.13 7.70
C LYS A 2 12.49 -14.57 8.01
N ARG A 3 12.31 -13.90 9.16
CA ARG A 3 11.00 -13.30 9.57
C ARG A 3 10.49 -12.19 8.64
N ALA A 4 11.38 -11.42 8.03
CA ALA A 4 10.98 -10.33 7.13
C ALA A 4 10.42 -10.87 5.80
N ARG A 5 10.92 -12.03 5.34
CA ARG A 5 10.42 -12.69 4.14
C ARG A 5 9.06 -13.35 4.38
N GLU A 6 8.87 -13.97 5.54
CA GLU A 6 7.59 -14.56 5.95
C GLU A 6 6.48 -13.49 6.01
N GLY A 7 6.74 -12.31 6.58
CA GLY A 7 5.75 -11.23 6.63
C GLY A 7 5.32 -10.66 5.27
N ALA A 8 6.22 -10.63 4.27
CA ALA A 8 5.87 -10.18 2.92
C ALA A 8 4.96 -11.19 2.20
N GLU A 9 5.27 -12.48 2.32
CA GLU A 9 4.46 -13.57 1.75
C GLU A 9 3.06 -13.60 2.39
N ASP A 10 2.96 -13.32 3.69
CA ASP A 10 1.67 -13.27 4.39
C ASP A 10 0.81 -12.07 3.98
N GLY A 11 1.42 -10.92 3.66
CA GLY A 11 0.73 -9.76 3.11
C GLY A 11 0.12 -10.03 1.74
N GLU A 12 0.87 -10.64 0.82
CA GLU A 12 0.37 -11.02 -0.51
C GLU A 12 -0.75 -12.07 -0.43
N ARG A 13 -0.60 -13.07 0.45
CA ARG A 13 -1.64 -14.07 0.71
C ARG A 13 -2.91 -13.44 1.25
N THR A 14 -2.79 -12.50 2.19
CA THR A 14 -3.93 -11.77 2.75
C THR A 14 -4.66 -11.02 1.63
N LEU A 15 -3.93 -10.30 0.78
CA LEU A 15 -4.53 -9.56 -0.34
C LEU A 15 -5.22 -10.49 -1.34
N TRP A 16 -4.60 -11.62 -1.67
CA TRP A 16 -5.20 -12.62 -2.55
C TRP A 16 -6.52 -13.16 -1.99
N LEU A 17 -6.54 -13.50 -0.69
CA LEU A 17 -7.76 -13.98 -0.03
C LEU A 17 -8.85 -12.90 0.07
N VAL A 18 -8.49 -11.64 0.28
CA VAL A 18 -9.46 -10.53 0.26
C VAL A 18 -10.07 -10.35 -1.14
N LYS A 19 -9.26 -10.45 -2.19
CA LYS A 19 -9.75 -10.45 -3.58
C LYS A 19 -10.68 -11.64 -3.84
N GLN A 20 -10.33 -12.82 -3.35
CA GLN A 20 -11.15 -14.01 -3.47
C GLN A 20 -12.47 -13.88 -2.69
N LEU A 21 -12.43 -13.32 -1.48
CA LEU A 21 -13.62 -13.03 -0.68
C LEU A 21 -14.56 -12.10 -1.43
N ARG A 22 -14.05 -11.05 -2.08
CA ARG A 22 -14.86 -10.15 -2.91
C ARG A 22 -15.57 -10.89 -4.05
N ARG A 23 -14.89 -11.83 -4.70
CA ARG A 23 -15.49 -12.68 -5.75
C ARG A 23 -16.57 -13.63 -5.22
N GLU A 24 -16.33 -14.25 -4.07
CA GLU A 24 -17.28 -15.19 -3.46
C GLU A 24 -18.52 -14.49 -2.90
N SER A 25 -18.36 -13.28 -2.36
CA SER A 25 -19.44 -12.56 -1.67
C SER A 25 -20.23 -11.59 -2.55
N GLY A 26 -19.66 -11.12 -3.67
CA GLY A 26 -20.31 -10.13 -4.53
C GLY A 26 -20.73 -8.89 -3.73
N ASP A 27 -22.01 -8.53 -3.79
CA ASP A 27 -22.60 -7.41 -3.05
C ASP A 27 -22.51 -7.59 -1.52
N GLY A 28 -22.38 -8.84 -1.06
CA GLY A 28 -22.17 -9.19 0.34
C GLY A 28 -20.78 -8.85 0.89
N PHE A 29 -19.84 -8.43 0.03
CA PHE A 29 -18.45 -8.14 0.42
C PHE A 29 -18.36 -7.11 1.54
N SER A 30 -19.14 -6.04 1.44
CA SER A 30 -19.13 -4.94 2.43
C SER A 30 -19.54 -5.44 3.83
N ALA A 31 -20.50 -6.36 3.92
CA ALA A 31 -20.92 -6.96 5.19
C ALA A 31 -19.89 -7.94 5.74
N ALA A 32 -19.29 -8.78 4.88
CA ALA A 32 -18.24 -9.71 5.25
C ALA A 32 -16.98 -8.99 5.75
N ALA A 33 -16.50 -7.99 5.00
CA ALA A 33 -15.32 -7.21 5.36
C ALA A 33 -15.51 -6.45 6.69
N ARG A 34 -16.70 -5.87 6.93
CA ARG A 34 -17.03 -5.27 8.24
C ARG A 34 -17.01 -6.28 9.37
N ALA A 35 -17.53 -7.48 9.17
CA ALA A 35 -17.51 -8.53 10.19
C ALA A 35 -16.08 -8.95 10.55
N LEU A 36 -15.21 -9.14 9.54
CA LEU A 36 -13.78 -9.41 9.75
C LEU A 36 -13.09 -8.27 10.51
N ARG A 37 -13.31 -7.02 10.08
CA ARG A 37 -12.79 -5.82 10.75
C ARG A 37 -13.16 -5.80 12.23
N THR A 38 -14.43 -6.03 12.57
CA THR A 38 -14.89 -6.06 13.96
C THR A 38 -14.22 -7.18 14.77
N ILE A 39 -14.06 -8.37 14.22
CA ILE A 39 -13.39 -9.48 14.91
C ILE A 39 -11.94 -9.11 15.24
N LEU A 40 -11.18 -8.63 14.25
CA LEU A 40 -9.78 -8.25 14.42
C LEU A 40 -9.63 -7.07 15.40
N GLN A 41 -10.47 -6.06 15.26
CA GLN A 41 -10.46 -4.88 16.12
C GLN A 41 -10.74 -5.25 17.58
N ASN A 42 -11.75 -6.09 17.86
CA ASN A 42 -12.08 -6.51 19.22
C ASN A 42 -10.92 -7.25 19.89
N ILE A 43 -10.17 -8.07 19.14
CA ILE A 43 -9.00 -8.81 19.65
C ILE A 43 -7.84 -7.85 19.96
N LEU A 44 -7.62 -6.85 19.10
CA LEU A 44 -6.56 -5.85 19.30
C LEU A 44 -6.87 -4.90 20.45
N GLU A 45 -8.13 -4.49 20.63
CA GLU A 45 -8.57 -3.62 21.73
C GLU A 45 -8.61 -4.35 23.08
N HIS A 46 -8.97 -5.63 23.06
CA HIS A 46 -9.16 -6.44 24.27
C HIS A 46 -8.37 -7.76 24.20
N PRO A 47 -7.03 -7.72 24.15
CA PRO A 47 -6.22 -8.92 23.97
C PRO A 47 -6.39 -9.90 25.14
N GLY A 48 -6.65 -9.45 26.36
CA GLY A 48 -6.82 -10.32 27.53
C GLY A 48 -8.15 -11.08 27.59
N GLU A 49 -9.11 -10.78 26.71
CA GLU A 49 -10.46 -11.33 26.81
C GLU A 49 -10.65 -12.54 25.86
N GLU A 50 -10.71 -13.74 26.43
CA GLU A 50 -10.78 -15.00 25.67
C GLU A 50 -12.04 -15.11 24.80
N ARG A 51 -13.13 -14.42 25.16
CA ARG A 51 -14.37 -14.41 24.38
C ARG A 51 -14.20 -13.88 22.96
N TYR A 52 -13.22 -12.99 22.74
CA TYR A 52 -12.96 -12.43 21.41
C TYR A 52 -11.98 -13.28 20.60
N ARG A 53 -11.21 -14.13 21.27
CA ARG A 53 -10.31 -15.11 20.65
C ARG A 53 -11.02 -16.38 20.21
N THR A 54 -12.30 -16.53 20.53
CA THR A 54 -13.09 -17.72 20.21
C THR A 54 -14.34 -17.35 19.41
N ILE A 55 -14.53 -18.01 18.27
CA ILE A 55 -15.66 -17.78 17.35
C ILE A 55 -16.44 -19.09 17.20
N ARG A 56 -17.68 -19.12 17.67
CA ARG A 56 -18.55 -20.30 17.52
C ARG A 56 -19.04 -20.42 16.08
N LEU A 57 -18.80 -21.59 15.45
CA LEU A 57 -19.26 -21.86 14.09
C LEU A 57 -20.78 -22.03 14.00
N SER A 58 -21.43 -22.36 15.13
CA SER A 58 -22.89 -22.44 15.25
C SER A 58 -23.59 -21.08 15.28
N ASN A 59 -22.86 -19.97 15.39
CA ASN A 59 -23.44 -18.63 15.39
C ASN A 59 -23.97 -18.30 13.98
N SER A 60 -25.29 -18.20 13.84
CA SER A 60 -25.95 -17.92 12.56
C SER A 60 -25.52 -16.60 11.93
N ALA A 61 -25.25 -15.57 12.74
CA ALA A 61 -24.77 -14.28 12.25
C ALA A 61 -23.34 -14.38 11.70
N PHE A 62 -22.49 -15.18 12.34
CA PHE A 62 -21.15 -15.48 11.80
C PHE A 62 -21.25 -16.29 10.52
N HIS A 63 -22.07 -17.35 10.49
CA HIS A 63 -22.23 -18.20 9.32
C HIS A 63 -22.74 -17.41 8.10
N ALA A 64 -23.77 -16.59 8.29
CA ALA A 64 -24.36 -15.77 7.23
C ALA A 64 -23.40 -14.71 6.66
N ARG A 65 -22.47 -14.18 7.48
CA ARG A 65 -21.56 -13.10 7.06
C ARG A 65 -20.18 -13.58 6.62
N LEU A 66 -19.68 -14.66 7.19
CA LEU A 66 -18.31 -15.13 7.01
C LEU A 66 -18.22 -16.64 6.84
N GLY A 67 -18.94 -17.42 7.66
CA GLY A 67 -18.78 -18.87 7.70
C GLY A 67 -19.13 -19.57 6.38
N GLN A 68 -20.02 -19.00 5.57
CA GLN A 68 -20.37 -19.53 4.25
C GLN A 68 -19.28 -19.33 3.18
N TYR A 69 -18.34 -18.40 3.39
CA TYR A 69 -17.29 -18.08 2.43
C TYR A 69 -16.00 -18.82 2.75
N THR A 70 -15.48 -19.57 1.78
CA THR A 70 -14.23 -20.31 1.91
C THR A 70 -13.05 -19.37 2.12
N ALA A 71 -13.02 -18.24 1.41
CA ALA A 71 -11.98 -17.23 1.54
C ALA A 71 -11.95 -16.58 2.94
N ALA A 72 -13.11 -16.34 3.54
CA ALA A 72 -13.19 -15.75 4.89
C ALA A 72 -12.63 -16.69 5.96
N ARG A 73 -12.91 -18.00 5.86
CA ARG A 73 -12.36 -19.01 6.77
C ARG A 73 -10.85 -19.14 6.61
N ALA A 74 -10.35 -19.10 5.38
CA ALA A 74 -8.92 -19.11 5.10
C ALA A 74 -8.21 -17.84 5.63
N LEU A 75 -8.85 -16.67 5.57
CA LEU A 75 -8.33 -15.44 6.19
C LEU A 75 -8.19 -15.59 7.70
N LEU A 76 -9.22 -16.11 8.37
CA LEU A 76 -9.14 -16.36 9.81
C LEU A 76 -8.01 -17.33 10.14
N GLN A 77 -7.83 -18.40 9.37
CA GLN A 77 -6.71 -19.32 9.55
C GLN A 77 -5.34 -18.65 9.33
N LEU A 78 -5.23 -17.78 8.33
CA LEU A 78 -4.01 -17.01 8.08
C LEU A 78 -3.66 -16.07 9.24
N PHE A 79 -4.68 -15.51 9.91
CA PHE A 79 -4.51 -14.72 11.12
C PHE A 79 -4.24 -15.54 12.40
N GLY A 80 -4.15 -16.87 12.27
CA GLY A 80 -3.83 -17.78 13.37
C GLY A 80 -5.03 -18.42 14.05
N PHE A 81 -6.25 -18.28 13.51
CA PHE A 81 -7.40 -19.01 14.06
C PHE A 81 -7.35 -20.48 13.66
N GLU A 82 -7.41 -21.35 14.65
CA GLU A 82 -7.39 -22.80 14.46
C GLU A 82 -8.77 -23.41 14.74
N PRO A 83 -9.19 -24.42 13.96
CA PRO A 83 -10.42 -25.15 14.23
C PRO A 83 -10.27 -26.01 15.49
N ALA A 84 -11.08 -25.70 16.50
CA ALA A 84 -11.10 -26.41 17.78
C ALA A 84 -12.38 -27.25 17.94
N HIS A 85 -12.24 -28.36 18.67
CA HIS A 85 -13.29 -29.34 18.91
C HIS A 85 -13.71 -29.25 20.38
N GLU A 86 -15.02 -29.28 20.64
CA GLU A 86 -15.50 -29.63 21.98
C GLU A 86 -15.42 -31.15 22.13
N ASP A 87 -15.12 -31.63 23.34
CA ASP A 87 -14.90 -33.04 23.64
C ASP A 87 -16.05 -33.91 23.11
N GLY A 88 -15.75 -34.75 22.11
CA GLY A 88 -16.68 -35.71 21.51
C GLY A 88 -17.33 -35.31 20.18
N ALA A 89 -17.02 -34.12 19.63
CA ALA A 89 -17.55 -33.71 18.33
C ALA A 89 -16.68 -34.21 17.15
N ALA A 90 -17.32 -34.82 16.13
CA ALA A 90 -16.64 -35.26 14.90
C ALA A 90 -16.30 -34.10 13.93
N SER A 91 -16.72 -32.88 14.22
CA SER A 91 -16.48 -31.69 13.40
C SER A 91 -16.12 -30.50 14.30
N PRO A 92 -15.31 -29.55 13.80
CA PRO A 92 -14.91 -28.40 14.59
C PRO A 92 -16.13 -27.56 14.95
N THR A 93 -16.19 -27.13 16.21
CA THR A 93 -17.36 -26.43 16.78
C THR A 93 -17.11 -24.93 16.87
N HIS A 94 -15.85 -24.53 17.02
CA HIS A 94 -15.41 -23.15 17.12
C HIS A 94 -14.03 -22.95 16.50
N LEU A 95 -13.72 -21.71 16.16
CA LEU A 95 -12.38 -21.26 15.79
C LEU A 95 -11.76 -20.57 17.00
N ALA A 96 -10.57 -20.99 17.42
CA ALA A 96 -9.85 -20.42 18.55
C ALA A 96 -8.53 -19.81 18.07
N LEU A 97 -8.16 -18.67 18.65
CA LEU A 97 -6.87 -18.01 18.42
C LEU A 97 -5.97 -18.27 19.64
N PRO A 98 -5.10 -19.30 19.62
CA PRO A 98 -4.29 -19.67 20.77
C PRO A 98 -3.23 -18.61 21.09
N VAL A 99 -2.57 -18.08 20.06
CA VAL A 99 -1.58 -17.01 20.18
C VAL A 99 -1.96 -15.89 19.22
N ALA A 100 -2.34 -14.74 19.79
CA ALA A 100 -2.63 -13.55 19.01
C ALA A 100 -1.34 -12.83 18.64
N ASP A 101 -0.92 -12.94 17.37
CA ASP A 101 0.12 -12.07 16.82
C ASP A 101 -0.50 -10.69 16.50
N ALA A 102 -0.34 -9.76 17.44
CA ALA A 102 -0.88 -8.41 17.29
C ALA A 102 -0.38 -7.69 16.03
N HIS A 103 0.83 -8.01 15.55
CA HIS A 103 1.38 -7.39 14.36
C HIS A 103 0.68 -7.89 13.09
N ALA A 104 0.53 -9.22 12.95
CA ALA A 104 -0.17 -9.82 11.82
C ALA A 104 -1.66 -9.38 11.79
N LEU A 105 -2.31 -9.35 12.95
CA LEU A 105 -3.70 -8.88 13.07
C LEU A 105 -3.85 -7.41 12.68
N ALA A 106 -2.94 -6.53 13.11
CA ALA A 106 -2.97 -5.12 12.75
C ALA A 106 -2.71 -4.89 11.25
N GLN A 107 -1.78 -5.64 10.64
CA GLN A 107 -1.55 -5.58 9.20
C GLN A 107 -2.78 -6.05 8.41
N GLY A 108 -3.38 -7.18 8.83
CA GLY A 108 -4.63 -7.68 8.25
C GLY A 108 -5.76 -6.66 8.32
N LEU A 109 -5.90 -5.97 9.46
CA LEU A 109 -6.90 -4.91 9.65
C LEU A 109 -6.71 -3.77 8.64
N VAL A 110 -5.49 -3.27 8.47
CA VAL A 110 -5.17 -2.21 7.50
C VAL A 110 -5.52 -2.63 6.08
N LEU A 111 -5.17 -3.85 5.68
CA LEU A 111 -5.48 -4.37 4.33
C LEU A 111 -6.98 -4.50 4.09
N ILE A 112 -7.74 -4.97 5.09
CA ILE A 112 -9.20 -5.09 4.99
C ILE A 112 -9.86 -3.70 4.91
N GLU A 113 -9.40 -2.73 5.71
CA GLU A 113 -9.92 -1.36 5.66
C GLU A 113 -9.64 -0.69 4.31
N ALA A 114 -8.43 -0.85 3.77
CA ALA A 114 -8.09 -0.37 2.44
C ALA A 114 -8.97 -1.00 1.35
N ALA A 115 -9.23 -2.31 1.45
CA ALA A 115 -10.10 -3.01 0.51
C ALA A 115 -11.56 -2.55 0.60
N MET A 116 -12.05 -2.21 1.79
CA MET A 116 -13.38 -1.63 1.98
C MET A 116 -13.51 -0.25 1.35
N GLN A 117 -12.50 0.62 1.54
CA GLN A 117 -12.46 1.95 0.92
C GLN A 117 -12.43 1.85 -0.61
N ALA A 118 -11.59 0.97 -1.16
CA ALA A 118 -11.53 0.71 -2.59
C ALA A 118 -12.87 0.18 -3.13
N ALA A 119 -13.58 -0.68 -2.38
CA ALA A 119 -14.89 -1.16 -2.78
C ALA A 119 -15.95 -0.05 -2.78
N SER A 120 -15.93 0.87 -1.80
CA SER A 120 -16.89 1.99 -1.76
C SER A 120 -16.71 2.98 -2.91
N LEU A 121 -15.50 3.18 -3.41
CA LEU A 121 -15.26 4.04 -4.58
C LEU A 121 -15.88 3.46 -5.85
N VAL A 122 -15.84 2.14 -6.02
CA VAL A 122 -16.46 1.45 -7.15
C VAL A 122 -17.98 1.45 -7.05
N ASP A 123 -18.52 1.30 -5.85
CA ASP A 123 -19.98 1.30 -5.60
C ASP A 123 -20.59 2.70 -5.74
N SER A 124 -19.79 3.75 -5.55
CA SER A 124 -20.16 5.14 -5.85
C SER A 124 -20.18 5.44 -7.35
N GLY A 125 -19.64 4.53 -8.17
CA GLY A 125 -19.74 4.55 -9.63
C GLY A 125 -20.89 3.68 -10.13
N ALA A 126 -22.14 4.05 -9.79
CA ALA A 126 -23.35 3.40 -10.30
C ALA A 126 -24.05 4.28 -11.38
N PRO A 127 -24.82 3.66 -12.29
CA PRO A 127 -24.91 4.02 -13.72
C PRO A 127 -26.05 4.99 -14.10
N CYS A 128 -25.89 5.58 -15.28
CA CYS A 128 -26.87 6.22 -16.17
C CYS A 128 -28.34 6.18 -15.70
N GLN A 129 -28.84 7.29 -15.16
CA GLN A 129 -30.28 7.58 -15.14
C GLN A 129 -30.65 8.31 -16.43
N ASP A 130 -31.26 7.54 -17.32
CA ASP A 130 -32.11 8.02 -18.41
C ASP A 130 -33.41 8.60 -17.80
N ASP A 131 -33.80 9.77 -18.30
CA ASP A 131 -35.09 10.46 -18.14
C ASP A 131 -35.58 10.86 -16.72
N GLY A 132 -35.22 12.07 -16.25
CA GLY A 132 -36.00 12.75 -15.20
C GLY A 132 -35.41 13.98 -14.52
N ASP A 133 -35.64 15.15 -15.13
CA ASP A 133 -35.57 16.53 -14.58
C ASP A 133 -34.19 17.16 -14.26
N PRO A 134 -33.81 18.28 -14.92
CA PRO A 134 -32.48 18.89 -14.79
C PRO A 134 -32.49 20.07 -13.80
N ALA A 135 -32.09 19.83 -12.56
CA ALA A 135 -31.60 20.89 -11.68
C ALA A 135 -30.70 20.23 -10.61
N ASP A 136 -29.45 20.66 -10.55
CA ASP A 136 -28.41 20.17 -9.63
C ASP A 136 -27.63 18.93 -10.12
N ALA A 137 -27.13 19.00 -11.36
CA ALA A 137 -26.04 18.15 -11.80
C ALA A 137 -24.74 18.59 -11.11
N ASP A 138 -24.30 17.82 -10.13
CA ASP A 138 -22.90 17.77 -9.69
C ASP A 138 -22.09 17.33 -10.92
N GLU A 139 -21.26 18.24 -11.45
CA GLU A 139 -20.38 17.97 -12.58
C GLU A 139 -19.35 16.93 -12.18
N ALA A 140 -19.63 15.65 -12.45
CA ALA A 140 -18.65 14.58 -12.32
C ALA A 140 -17.47 14.89 -13.25
N GLU A 141 -16.32 15.28 -12.67
CA GLU A 141 -15.13 15.59 -13.44
C GLU A 141 -14.69 14.37 -14.25
N PRO A 142 -14.30 14.54 -15.53
CA PRO A 142 -13.98 13.42 -16.43
C PRO A 142 -12.76 12.64 -15.93
N GLU A 143 -12.88 11.30 -15.94
CA GLU A 143 -11.76 10.40 -15.65
C GLU A 143 -10.72 10.50 -16.77
N LEU A 144 -9.45 10.74 -16.42
CA LEU A 144 -8.35 10.80 -17.37
C LEU A 144 -7.86 9.39 -17.68
N VAL A 145 -8.15 8.89 -18.87
CA VAL A 145 -7.75 7.54 -19.31
C VAL A 145 -6.84 7.63 -20.54
N ILE A 146 -5.73 6.89 -20.53
CA ILE A 146 -4.87 6.72 -21.71
C ILE A 146 -5.45 5.59 -22.56
N GLU A 147 -6.10 5.93 -23.66
CA GLU A 147 -6.76 4.96 -24.55
C GLU A 147 -5.78 4.06 -25.31
N ASP A 148 -4.58 4.57 -25.61
CA ASP A 148 -3.52 3.85 -26.32
C ASP A 148 -2.21 3.88 -25.52
N CYS A 149 -1.80 2.71 -25.02
CA CYS A 149 -0.56 2.55 -24.26
C CYS A 149 0.70 2.45 -25.16
N SER A 150 0.59 2.68 -26.47
CA SER A 150 1.77 2.85 -27.32
C SER A 150 2.55 4.11 -26.94
N ALA A 151 3.84 4.17 -27.27
CA ALA A 151 4.65 5.38 -27.04
C ALA A 151 4.05 6.63 -27.70
N THR A 152 3.37 6.48 -28.84
CA THR A 152 2.72 7.61 -29.54
C THR A 152 1.43 8.02 -28.84
N GLY A 153 0.63 7.05 -28.37
CA GLY A 153 -0.60 7.30 -27.62
C GLY A 153 -0.31 8.01 -26.29
N ILE A 154 0.72 7.56 -25.57
CA ILE A 154 1.19 8.17 -24.33
C ILE A 154 1.67 9.61 -24.57
N ASP A 155 2.53 9.81 -25.56
CA ASP A 155 3.00 11.16 -25.93
C ASP A 155 1.84 12.09 -26.31
N SER A 156 0.86 11.59 -27.06
CA SER A 156 -0.31 12.35 -27.47
C SER A 156 -1.18 12.74 -26.28
N PHE A 157 -1.41 11.80 -25.35
CA PHE A 157 -2.16 12.04 -24.12
C PHE A 157 -1.53 13.16 -23.29
N PHE A 158 -0.24 13.05 -22.98
CA PHE A 158 0.44 14.06 -22.18
C PHE A 158 0.53 15.40 -22.91
N ARG A 159 0.88 15.45 -24.20
CA ARG A 159 0.89 16.73 -24.95
C ARG A 159 -0.45 17.44 -24.95
N THR A 160 -1.55 16.69 -24.98
CA THR A 160 -2.90 17.26 -24.95
C THR A 160 -3.22 17.90 -23.60
N LEU A 161 -2.71 17.33 -22.50
CA LEU A 161 -3.03 17.79 -21.14
C LEU A 161 -2.04 18.80 -20.57
N VAL A 162 -0.76 18.69 -20.95
CA VAL A 162 0.32 19.49 -20.38
C VAL A 162 1.07 20.34 -21.43
N GLY A 163 0.59 20.36 -22.67
CA GLY A 163 1.21 21.08 -23.77
C GLY A 163 2.51 20.42 -24.28
N GLU A 164 3.11 21.00 -25.32
CA GLU A 164 4.41 20.56 -25.80
C GLU A 164 5.46 20.79 -24.69
N GLU A 165 6.19 19.71 -24.36
CA GLU A 165 7.24 19.69 -23.34
C GLU A 165 6.80 20.13 -21.92
N GLY A 166 5.50 20.05 -21.62
CA GLY A 166 4.99 20.44 -20.31
C GLY A 166 4.79 21.95 -20.14
N SER A 167 4.72 22.72 -21.23
CA SER A 167 4.51 24.16 -21.22
C SER A 167 3.22 24.62 -20.52
N GLU A 168 2.20 23.76 -20.46
CA GLU A 168 0.92 24.07 -19.82
C GLU A 168 0.79 23.50 -18.40
N ILE A 169 1.82 22.82 -17.86
CA ILE A 169 1.75 22.25 -16.49
C ILE A 169 1.45 23.32 -15.44
N GLY A 170 1.98 24.54 -15.61
CA GLY A 170 1.72 25.66 -14.70
C GLY A 170 0.27 26.16 -14.68
N HIS A 171 -0.56 25.75 -15.63
CA HIS A 171 -1.98 26.11 -15.70
C HIS A 171 -2.89 25.06 -15.08
N LEU A 172 -2.36 23.88 -14.74
CA LEU A 172 -3.14 22.84 -14.09
C LEU A 172 -3.41 23.21 -12.63
N ASP A 173 -4.62 22.97 -12.15
CA ASP A 173 -4.90 22.95 -10.72
C ASP A 173 -4.27 21.70 -10.08
N LEU A 174 -4.09 21.74 -8.75
CA LEU A 174 -3.44 20.67 -8.00
C LEU A 174 -4.17 19.32 -8.13
N GLY A 175 -5.51 19.33 -8.24
CA GLY A 175 -6.32 18.14 -8.41
C GLY A 175 -6.07 17.49 -9.77
N THR A 176 -6.11 18.28 -10.84
CA THR A 176 -5.80 17.81 -12.19
C THR A 176 -4.35 17.33 -12.31
N PHE A 177 -3.38 18.06 -11.73
CA PHE A 177 -1.98 17.62 -11.69
C PHE A 177 -1.85 16.24 -11.02
N GLY A 178 -2.48 16.05 -9.85
CA GLY A 178 -2.45 14.78 -9.14
C GLY A 178 -3.05 13.62 -9.96
N ARG A 179 -4.15 13.86 -10.67
CA ARG A 179 -4.76 12.86 -11.57
C ARG A 179 -3.85 12.50 -12.74
N VAL A 180 -3.28 13.50 -13.42
CA VAL A 180 -2.35 13.28 -14.54
C VAL A 180 -1.13 12.47 -14.09
N TYR A 181 -0.57 12.82 -12.93
CA TYR A 181 0.59 12.12 -12.36
C TYR A 181 0.28 10.67 -12.01
N ASN A 182 -0.84 10.41 -11.32
CA ASN A 182 -1.27 9.06 -10.98
C ASN A 182 -1.57 8.21 -12.22
N THR A 183 -2.21 8.79 -13.24
CA THR A 183 -2.48 8.14 -14.53
C THR A 183 -1.17 7.75 -15.21
N GLY A 184 -0.19 8.65 -15.23
CA GLY A 184 1.15 8.37 -15.72
C GLY A 184 1.82 7.21 -14.99
N ARG A 185 1.77 7.20 -13.65
CA ARG A 185 2.36 6.12 -12.85
C ARG A 185 1.70 4.77 -13.11
N SER A 186 0.37 4.69 -13.13
CA SER A 186 -0.35 3.45 -13.43
C SER A 186 -0.03 2.95 -14.84
N THR A 187 0.10 3.86 -15.80
CA THR A 187 0.51 3.52 -17.17
C THR A 187 1.93 2.98 -17.20
N HIS A 188 2.87 3.60 -16.47
CA HIS A 188 4.26 3.14 -16.35
C HIS A 188 4.35 1.69 -15.83
N GLU A 189 3.60 1.37 -14.77
CA GLU A 189 3.54 0.03 -14.20
C GLU A 189 3.00 -0.99 -15.22
N LEU A 190 1.97 -0.62 -15.99
CA LEU A 190 1.36 -1.47 -17.02
C LEU A 190 2.31 -1.72 -18.20
N VAL A 191 2.92 -0.68 -18.79
CA VAL A 191 3.81 -0.83 -19.96
C VAL A 191 5.10 -1.55 -19.61
N THR A 192 5.61 -1.36 -18.39
CA THR A 192 6.75 -2.12 -17.87
C THR A 192 6.41 -3.61 -17.76
N ALA A 193 5.22 -3.95 -17.27
CA ALA A 193 4.78 -5.34 -17.18
C ALA A 193 4.59 -6.00 -18.55
N LEU A 194 4.23 -5.23 -19.58
CA LEU A 194 4.11 -5.69 -20.96
C LEU A 194 5.45 -5.82 -21.70
N GLY A 195 6.53 -5.25 -21.15
CA GLY A 195 7.85 -5.27 -21.77
C GLY A 195 7.99 -4.34 -22.98
N ASP A 196 7.09 -3.36 -23.14
CA ASP A 196 7.22 -2.32 -24.17
C ASP A 196 8.15 -1.21 -23.68
N THR A 197 9.43 -1.33 -24.04
CA THR A 197 10.47 -0.39 -23.60
C THR A 197 10.26 1.00 -24.16
N ALA A 198 9.72 1.14 -25.37
CA ALA A 198 9.51 2.45 -25.99
C ALA A 198 8.38 3.22 -25.30
N ALA A 199 7.30 2.53 -24.97
CA ALA A 199 6.22 3.10 -24.17
C ALA A 199 6.70 3.47 -22.75
N ALA A 200 7.46 2.58 -22.09
CA ALA A 200 8.01 2.83 -20.75
C ALA A 200 8.94 4.06 -20.72
N ASP A 201 9.81 4.22 -21.72
CA ASP A 201 10.70 5.38 -21.85
C ASP A 201 9.90 6.68 -22.05
N SER A 202 8.83 6.65 -22.85
CA SER A 202 7.93 7.80 -23.04
C SER A 202 7.25 8.20 -21.73
N VAL A 203 6.67 7.26 -20.99
CA VAL A 203 6.04 7.58 -19.68
C VAL A 203 7.07 8.12 -18.70
N THR A 204 8.25 7.50 -18.63
CA THR A 204 9.34 7.94 -17.74
C THR A 204 9.75 9.39 -18.03
N LYS A 205 9.87 9.74 -19.32
CA LYS A 205 10.15 11.11 -19.76
C LYS A 205 9.09 12.09 -19.24
N TRP A 206 7.80 11.77 -19.37
CA TRP A 206 6.70 12.64 -18.92
C TRP A 206 6.62 12.77 -17.40
N LEU A 207 6.79 11.67 -16.66
CA LEU A 207 6.84 11.70 -15.20
C LEU A 207 8.00 12.57 -14.69
N SER A 208 9.18 12.48 -15.31
CA SER A 208 10.31 13.35 -14.98
C SER A 208 10.00 14.84 -15.21
N LEU A 209 9.29 15.18 -16.30
CA LEU A 209 8.86 16.55 -16.57
C LEU A 209 7.85 17.06 -15.53
N LEU A 210 6.91 16.21 -15.13
CA LEU A 210 5.93 16.52 -14.08
C LEU A 210 6.61 16.72 -12.72
N ASP A 211 7.60 15.90 -12.38
CA ASP A 211 8.39 16.04 -11.16
C ASP A 211 9.17 17.36 -11.13
N ASP A 212 9.87 17.69 -12.23
CA ASP A 212 10.64 18.94 -12.34
C ASP A 212 9.74 20.19 -12.29
N HIS A 213 8.55 20.14 -12.89
CA HIS A 213 7.57 21.21 -12.80
C HIS A 213 6.94 21.31 -11.42
N GLY A 214 6.50 20.19 -10.86
CA GLY A 214 5.97 20.11 -9.51
C GLY A 214 6.98 20.65 -8.50
N ALA A 215 8.27 20.37 -8.66
CA ALA A 215 9.31 20.92 -7.79
C ALA A 215 9.43 22.44 -7.89
N ARG A 216 9.34 23.00 -9.09
CA ARG A 216 9.38 24.46 -9.31
C ARG A 216 8.15 25.18 -8.76
N LEU A 217 6.98 24.52 -8.78
CA LEU A 217 5.72 25.05 -8.26
C LEU A 217 5.52 24.77 -6.77
N GLY A 218 6.44 24.04 -6.13
CA GLY A 218 6.35 23.65 -4.71
C GLY A 218 5.41 22.48 -4.44
N TRP A 219 5.00 21.74 -5.46
CA TRP A 219 4.12 20.56 -5.39
C TRP A 219 4.87 19.23 -5.20
N SER A 220 6.17 19.17 -5.50
CA SER A 220 6.92 17.89 -5.51
C SER A 220 6.94 17.17 -4.16
N CYS A 221 6.81 17.89 -3.04
CA CYS A 221 6.72 17.28 -1.71
C CYS A 221 5.43 16.49 -1.47
N GLU A 222 4.35 16.77 -2.22
CA GLU A 222 3.09 16.02 -2.15
C GLU A 222 3.07 14.83 -3.12
N ALA A 223 3.72 14.97 -4.30
CA ALA A 223 3.75 13.92 -5.33
C ALA A 223 4.82 12.84 -5.10
N THR A 224 5.96 13.18 -4.50
CA THR A 224 7.09 12.23 -4.30
C THR A 224 6.97 11.37 -3.04
N GLY A 225 5.97 11.62 -2.19
CA GLY A 225 5.80 10.89 -0.93
C GLY A 225 7.01 10.97 0.01
N CYS A 226 7.86 12.00 -0.13
CA CYS A 226 9.11 12.11 0.63
C CYS A 226 8.82 12.22 2.14
N PRO A 227 9.16 11.21 2.95
CA PRO A 227 8.67 11.10 4.33
C PRO A 227 9.08 12.28 5.23
N ALA A 228 10.25 12.86 4.99
CA ALA A 228 10.77 13.98 5.78
C ALA A 228 10.07 15.33 5.49
N ALA A 229 9.53 15.50 4.28
CA ALA A 229 8.77 16.69 3.91
C ALA A 229 7.33 16.59 4.42
N VAL A 230 6.72 15.40 4.26
CA VAL A 230 5.42 15.05 4.87
C VAL A 230 5.50 15.20 6.40
N GLU A 231 6.59 14.76 7.04
CA GLU A 231 6.84 14.93 8.47
C GLU A 231 6.83 16.42 8.88
N ARG A 232 7.58 17.29 8.18
CA ARG A 232 7.60 18.73 8.49
C ARG A 232 6.27 19.43 8.23
N GLN A 233 5.55 19.06 7.18
CA GLN A 233 4.27 19.66 6.82
C GLN A 233 3.15 19.18 7.75
N MET A 234 3.17 17.91 8.18
CA MET A 234 2.29 17.40 9.24
C MET A 234 2.58 18.09 10.58
N TYR A 235 3.84 18.31 10.93
CA TYR A 235 4.21 19.10 12.12
C TYR A 235 3.67 20.54 12.04
N ALA A 236 3.82 21.20 10.89
CA ALA A 236 3.33 22.57 10.70
C ALA A 236 1.80 22.65 10.70
N ALA A 237 1.11 21.73 10.02
CA ALA A 237 -0.35 21.65 10.01
C ALA A 237 -0.90 21.31 11.40
N PHE A 238 -0.26 20.39 12.12
CA PHE A 238 -0.59 20.05 13.50
C PHE A 238 -0.42 21.26 14.43
N HIS A 239 0.70 21.99 14.33
CA HIS A 239 0.90 23.21 15.10
C HIS A 239 -0.15 24.29 14.79
N ASN A 240 -0.47 24.51 13.51
CA ASN A 240 -1.50 25.48 13.11
C ASN A 240 -2.90 25.10 13.63
N VAL A 241 -3.25 23.81 13.59
CA VAL A 241 -4.52 23.30 14.15
C VAL A 241 -4.52 23.44 15.68
N MET A 242 -3.41 23.11 16.34
CA MET A 242 -3.29 23.25 17.80
C MET A 242 -3.35 24.71 18.24
N ASP A 243 -2.69 25.62 17.52
CA ASP A 243 -2.74 27.06 17.79
C ASP A 243 -4.16 27.61 17.55
N ALA A 244 -4.84 27.18 16.49
CA ALA A 244 -6.24 27.54 16.23
C ALA A 244 -7.19 27.02 17.31
N VAL A 245 -6.97 25.80 17.82
CA VAL A 245 -7.75 25.19 18.91
C VAL A 245 -7.45 25.87 20.24
N VAL A 246 -6.20 26.22 20.54
CA VAL A 246 -5.81 26.98 21.75
C VAL A 246 -6.38 28.40 21.71
N VAL A 247 -6.34 29.08 20.57
CA VAL A 247 -6.94 30.42 20.41
C VAL A 247 -8.46 30.38 20.52
N LYS A 248 -9.13 29.35 19.96
CA LYS A 248 -10.59 29.18 20.09
C LYS A 248 -11.00 28.78 21.51
N SER A 249 -10.25 27.92 22.18
CA SER A 249 -10.54 27.50 23.57
C SER A 249 -10.24 28.59 24.59
N GLY A 250 -9.23 29.44 24.36
CA GLY A 250 -8.97 30.63 25.17
C GLY A 250 -10.09 31.68 25.12
N ARG A 251 -10.91 31.70 24.07
CA ARG A 251 -12.15 32.52 24.01
C ARG A 251 -13.35 31.87 24.71
N ALA A 252 -13.29 30.58 25.03
CA ALA A 252 -14.43 29.81 25.56
C ALA A 252 -14.33 29.46 27.05
N SER A 253 -13.27 29.85 27.78
CA SER A 253 -13.07 29.42 29.16
C SER A 253 -13.74 30.32 30.22
N ARG A 254 -14.98 29.96 30.56
CA ARG A 254 -15.47 29.92 31.95
C ARG A 254 -16.17 28.57 32.17
N GLY A 255 -15.39 27.48 32.27
CA GLY A 255 -15.91 26.16 32.64
C GLY A 255 -14.96 25.04 32.19
N GLY A 256 -14.58 24.14 33.11
CA GLY A 256 -13.55 23.10 32.97
C GLY A 256 -13.75 22.03 31.88
N TRP A 257 -14.60 22.28 30.88
CA TRP A 257 -14.83 21.42 29.72
C TRP A 257 -13.65 21.41 28.74
N ALA A 258 -12.80 22.44 28.76
CA ALA A 258 -11.67 22.58 27.86
C ALA A 258 -10.54 21.56 28.13
N ASP A 259 -10.32 21.17 29.38
CA ASP A 259 -9.20 20.29 29.75
C ASP A 259 -9.45 18.83 29.35
N GLU A 260 -10.68 18.33 29.51
CA GLU A 260 -11.05 16.96 29.12
C GLU A 260 -11.08 16.77 27.59
N VAL A 261 -11.58 17.76 26.85
CA VAL A 261 -11.55 17.74 25.38
C VAL A 261 -10.11 17.83 24.86
N ARG A 262 -9.28 18.66 25.50
CA ARG A 262 -7.85 18.75 25.20
C ARG A 262 -7.14 17.42 25.44
N GLU A 263 -7.38 16.76 26.56
CA GLU A 263 -6.76 15.48 26.90
C GLU A 263 -7.16 14.37 25.92
N ARG A 264 -8.43 14.29 25.52
CA ARG A 264 -8.90 13.32 24.51
C ARG A 264 -8.36 13.58 23.11
N ILE A 265 -8.16 14.86 22.74
CA ILE A 265 -7.51 15.22 21.47
C ILE A 265 -6.02 14.83 21.53
N LEU A 266 -5.32 15.14 22.61
CA LEU A 266 -3.91 14.79 22.79
C LEU A 266 -3.68 13.27 22.76
N LEU A 267 -4.56 12.47 23.37
CA LEU A 267 -4.50 11.00 23.31
C LEU A 267 -4.67 10.44 21.89
N LYS A 268 -5.60 10.99 21.11
CA LYS A 268 -5.80 10.58 19.71
C LYS A 268 -4.62 10.99 18.82
N CYS A 269 -4.05 12.16 19.08
CA CYS A 269 -2.88 12.66 18.37
C CYS A 269 -1.61 11.85 18.74
N ASP A 270 -1.41 11.46 20.00
CA ASP A 270 -0.31 10.59 20.43
C ASP A 270 -0.41 9.20 19.78
N PHE A 271 -1.61 8.62 19.75
CA PHE A 271 -1.85 7.33 19.09
C PHE A 271 -1.55 7.39 17.59
N PHE A 272 -2.04 8.42 16.90
CA PHE A 272 -1.76 8.64 15.48
C PHE A 272 -0.26 8.88 15.22
N TRP A 273 0.39 9.68 16.07
CA TRP A 273 1.83 9.94 15.99
C TRP A 273 2.66 8.66 16.18
N ARG A 274 2.26 7.77 17.10
CA ARG A 274 2.90 6.47 17.31
C ARG A 274 2.77 5.55 16.10
N ILE A 275 1.64 5.57 15.41
CA ILE A 275 1.44 4.81 14.16
C ILE A 275 2.34 5.34 13.05
N VAL A 276 2.40 6.67 12.89
CA VAL A 276 3.22 7.32 11.86
C VAL A 276 4.71 7.10 12.12
N THR A 277 5.17 7.35 13.35
CA THR A 277 6.59 7.14 13.72
C THR A 277 7.00 5.68 13.63
N TRP A 278 6.12 4.73 13.98
CA TRP A 278 6.38 3.31 13.80
C TRP A 278 6.54 2.92 12.33
N ARG A 279 5.70 3.45 11.44
CA ARG A 279 5.81 3.23 9.99
C ARG A 279 7.10 3.82 9.41
N LEU A 280 7.44 5.04 9.81
CA LEU A 280 8.68 5.71 9.40
C LEU A 280 9.94 5.00 9.92
N GLN A 281 9.86 4.40 11.12
CA GLN A 281 10.96 3.61 11.66
C GLN A 281 11.13 2.30 10.89
N GLY A 282 10.04 1.64 10.50
CA GLY A 282 10.07 0.46 9.64
C GLY A 282 10.74 0.72 8.29
N GLU A 283 10.46 1.87 7.66
CA GLU A 283 11.11 2.28 6.41
C GLU A 283 12.61 2.60 6.58
N LYS A 284 12.99 3.24 7.69
CA LYS A 284 14.42 3.48 8.03
C LYS A 284 15.17 2.18 8.26
N ASP A 285 14.56 1.21 8.94
CA ASP A 285 15.17 -0.09 9.21
C ASP A 285 15.36 -0.90 7.92
N LEU A 286 14.40 -0.81 6.98
CA LEU A 286 14.52 -1.40 5.64
C LEU A 286 15.62 -0.73 4.80
N ALA A 287 15.72 0.60 4.82
CA ALA A 287 16.76 1.34 4.11
C ALA A 287 18.17 1.05 4.66
N ASN A 288 18.30 0.92 5.98
CA ASN A 288 19.55 0.56 6.64
C ASN A 288 19.97 -0.89 6.33
N ALA A 289 19.01 -1.83 6.29
CA ALA A 289 19.27 -3.22 5.90
C ALA A 289 19.75 -3.34 4.44
N ALA A 290 19.17 -2.56 3.53
CA ALA A 290 19.59 -2.51 2.13
C ALA A 290 21.02 -1.95 1.98
N THR A 291 21.35 -0.90 2.75
CA THR A 291 22.68 -0.27 2.73
C THR A 291 23.76 -1.19 3.31
N SER A 292 23.45 -1.92 4.40
CA SER A 292 24.36 -2.90 4.99
C SER A 292 24.62 -4.10 4.06
N THR A 293 23.61 -4.54 3.32
CA THR A 293 23.76 -5.62 2.33
C THR A 293 24.67 -5.19 1.17
N ARG A 294 24.54 -3.94 0.71
CA ARG A 294 25.40 -3.38 -0.36
C ARG A 294 26.85 -3.22 0.09
N ALA A 295 27.10 -2.83 1.34
CA ALA A 295 28.44 -2.76 1.91
C ALA A 295 29.11 -4.15 1.99
N ALA A 296 28.37 -5.17 2.43
CA ALA A 296 28.88 -6.55 2.51
C ALA A 296 29.20 -7.15 1.13
N SER A 297 28.42 -6.83 0.09
CA SER A 297 28.72 -7.27 -1.29
C SER A 297 29.95 -6.59 -1.89
N VAL A 298 30.24 -5.34 -1.51
CA VAL A 298 31.44 -4.62 -1.96
C VAL A 298 32.70 -5.18 -1.29
N GLU A 299 32.64 -5.52 0.00
CA GLU A 299 33.78 -6.14 0.71
C GLU A 299 34.12 -7.54 0.15
N MET A 300 33.12 -8.37 -0.17
CA MET A 300 33.35 -9.68 -0.80
C MET A 300 33.97 -9.56 -2.21
N ALA A 301 33.63 -8.50 -2.97
CA ALA A 301 34.21 -8.27 -4.29
C ALA A 301 35.68 -7.79 -4.22
N THR A 302 36.06 -7.05 -3.18
CA THR A 302 37.45 -6.62 -2.97
C THR A 302 38.38 -7.75 -2.52
N ASP A 303 37.87 -8.75 -1.79
CA ASP A 303 38.68 -9.89 -1.34
C ASP A 303 38.96 -10.90 -2.48
N ALA A 304 38.04 -11.02 -3.43
CA ALA A 304 38.24 -11.83 -4.64
C ALA A 304 39.27 -11.23 -5.63
N GLY A 305 39.54 -9.92 -5.54
CA GLY A 305 40.50 -9.22 -6.41
C GLY A 305 41.97 -9.30 -5.97
N SER A 306 42.27 -9.89 -4.81
CA SER A 306 43.63 -9.93 -4.24
C SER A 306 44.45 -11.15 -4.68
N ILE A 307 43.82 -12.18 -5.25
CA ILE A 307 44.51 -13.46 -5.55
C ILE A 307 45.23 -13.48 -6.91
N ASP A 308 44.94 -12.56 -7.84
CA ASP A 308 45.37 -12.72 -9.25
C ASP A 308 46.49 -11.79 -9.74
N ARG A 309 47.27 -11.16 -8.84
CA ARG A 309 48.37 -10.26 -9.23
C ARG A 309 49.79 -10.85 -9.08
N ALA A 310 49.92 -12.13 -8.78
CA ALA A 310 51.23 -12.78 -8.58
C ALA A 310 51.72 -13.67 -9.74
N ALA A 311 50.95 -13.84 -10.82
CA ALA A 311 51.27 -14.81 -11.88
C ALA A 311 51.32 -14.20 -13.29
N MET A 312 52.09 -13.13 -13.51
CA MET A 312 52.48 -12.72 -14.86
C MET A 312 53.95 -12.28 -14.90
N SER A 313 54.84 -13.26 -14.82
CA SER A 313 56.25 -13.14 -15.21
C SER A 313 56.80 -14.53 -15.56
N SER A 314 56.57 -14.98 -16.79
CA SER A 314 57.57 -15.73 -17.57
C SER A 314 56.98 -16.04 -18.95
N GLY A 315 57.78 -15.86 -19.99
CA GLY A 315 57.36 -15.98 -21.37
C GLY A 315 57.43 -17.38 -21.96
N ALA A 316 56.93 -17.41 -23.20
CA ALA A 316 57.33 -18.25 -24.33
C ALA A 316 56.72 -19.66 -24.50
N ALA A 317 56.19 -19.80 -25.73
CA ALA A 317 56.21 -20.96 -26.63
C ALA A 317 55.01 -21.94 -26.67
N ILE A 318 54.14 -21.68 -27.67
CA ILE A 318 53.69 -22.58 -28.76
C ILE A 318 53.38 -24.05 -28.40
N VAL A 319 52.12 -24.50 -28.62
CA VAL A 319 51.75 -25.58 -29.58
C VAL A 319 50.26 -25.42 -29.94
N CYS A 320 49.95 -25.16 -31.22
CA CYS A 320 48.62 -25.35 -31.79
C CYS A 320 48.44 -26.82 -32.17
N VAL A 321 47.51 -27.53 -31.54
CA VAL A 321 47.07 -28.87 -31.97
C VAL A 321 45.72 -28.75 -32.66
N ARG A 322 45.67 -29.13 -33.94
CA ARG A 322 44.45 -29.30 -34.74
C ARG A 322 43.57 -30.42 -34.16
N PRO A 323 42.23 -30.30 -34.16
CA PRO A 323 41.35 -31.44 -33.93
C PRO A 323 41.27 -32.31 -35.20
N SER A 324 41.47 -33.62 -35.02
CA SER A 324 41.28 -34.64 -36.05
C SER A 324 39.79 -34.96 -36.22
N THR A 325 39.30 -34.81 -37.45
CA THR A 325 38.06 -35.40 -37.96
C THR A 325 38.27 -36.89 -38.27
N THR A 326 37.43 -37.76 -37.73
CA THR A 326 37.03 -39.02 -38.37
C THR A 326 35.63 -39.46 -37.90
N PRO A 327 34.90 -40.25 -38.71
CA PRO A 327 33.45 -40.16 -38.85
C PRO A 327 32.69 -41.34 -38.23
N TYR A 328 31.43 -41.10 -37.88
CA TYR A 328 30.27 -41.91 -38.29
C TYR A 328 29.01 -41.03 -38.24
#